data_AF-A0A847Y658-F1
#
_entry.id   AF-A0A847Y658-F1
#
_cell.length_a   1.000
_cell.length_b   1.000
_cell.length_c   1.000
_cell.angle_alpha   90.00
_cell.angle_beta   90.00
_cell.angle_gamma   90.00
#
_symmetry.space_group_name_H-M   'P 1'
#
loop_
_entity.id
_entity.type
_entity.pdbx_description
1 polymer ?
#
loop_
_entity_poly.entity_id
_entity_poly.type
_entity_poly.pdbx_seq_one_letter_code
_entity_poly.pdbx_strand_id
1 'polypeptide(L)'
;MVKTKHKRSLVFTFFYGTVVVLRVFTPFFIFFQPVTISLLAFLLDVIDVEFASRRVLTKSQYQYLDKAMDFWWYVFAMVYSFVSMPQYNYLLIPLFTLRLLGEVIFYFNRNRKTFFYFPNLFENAYFIFLLGNKVPSLGFLISGDHTVYSLAVVFILKMFQEWWVHIAQISIGDDIINMKRQWLT
;
A
#
# COMPACT_ATOMS: atom_id res chain seq x y z
N MET A 1 -23.31 -10.44 28.67
CA MET A 1 -22.87 -9.60 27.53
C MET A 1 -21.36 -9.37 27.42
N VAL A 2 -20.57 -9.45 28.50
CA VAL A 2 -19.11 -9.21 28.45
C VAL A 2 -18.32 -10.39 27.82
N LYS A 3 -18.66 -11.64 28.15
CA LYS A 3 -18.00 -12.84 27.59
C LYS A 3 -18.14 -12.97 26.07
N THR A 4 -19.29 -12.57 25.49
CA THR A 4 -19.54 -12.63 24.04
C THR A 4 -18.77 -11.56 23.26
N LYS A 5 -18.59 -10.35 23.84
CA LYS A 5 -17.74 -9.30 23.27
C LYS A 5 -16.26 -9.72 23.25
N HIS A 6 -15.79 -10.37 24.31
CA HIS A 6 -14.40 -10.81 24.42
C HIS A 6 -14.05 -11.94 23.44
N LYS A 7 -14.93 -12.96 23.31
CA LYS A 7 -14.74 -14.06 22.34
C LYS A 7 -14.73 -13.57 20.89
N ARG A 8 -15.53 -12.56 20.56
CA ARG A 8 -15.58 -11.96 19.21
C ARG A 8 -14.32 -11.16 18.88
N SER A 9 -13.75 -10.45 19.84
CA SER A 9 -12.46 -9.74 19.68
C SER A 9 -11.32 -10.74 19.40
N LEU A 10 -11.28 -11.87 20.10
CA LEU A 10 -10.23 -12.88 19.93
C LEU A 10 -10.23 -13.53 18.53
N VAL A 11 -11.40 -13.74 17.93
CA VAL A 11 -11.54 -14.22 16.54
C VAL A 11 -10.98 -13.20 15.55
N PHE A 12 -11.32 -11.91 15.69
CA PHE A 12 -10.79 -10.87 14.82
C PHE A 12 -9.28 -10.65 15.00
N THR A 13 -8.75 -10.81 16.22
CA THR A 13 -7.31 -10.80 16.47
C THR A 13 -6.61 -11.93 15.71
N PHE A 14 -7.17 -13.14 15.73
CA PHE A 14 -6.62 -14.27 14.97
C PHE A 14 -6.62 -14.01 13.46
N PHE A 15 -7.73 -13.50 12.90
CA PHE A 15 -7.80 -13.16 11.48
C PHE A 15 -6.82 -12.03 11.11
N TYR A 16 -6.76 -10.97 11.92
CA TYR A 16 -5.80 -9.89 11.70
C TYR A 16 -4.36 -10.41 11.73
N GLY A 17 -4.00 -11.21 12.72
CA GLY A 17 -2.67 -11.83 12.81
C GLY A 17 -2.35 -12.69 11.58
N THR A 18 -3.34 -13.44 11.07
CA THR A 18 -3.20 -14.22 9.84
C THR A 18 -2.93 -13.31 8.64
N VAL A 19 -3.67 -12.22 8.48
CA VAL A 19 -3.46 -11.24 7.40
C VAL A 19 -2.08 -10.59 7.51
N VAL A 20 -1.63 -10.23 8.72
CA VAL A 20 -0.29 -9.67 8.94
C VAL A 20 0.80 -10.66 8.51
N VAL A 21 0.68 -11.93 8.93
CA VAL A 21 1.62 -12.98 8.49
C VAL A 21 1.61 -13.09 6.97
N LEU A 22 0.44 -13.13 6.33
CA LEU A 22 0.34 -13.15 4.87
C LEU A 22 0.98 -11.91 4.24
N ARG A 23 0.76 -10.69 4.76
CA ARG A 23 1.38 -9.44 4.25
C ARG A 23 2.90 -9.49 4.36
N VAL A 24 3.45 -10.08 5.42
CA VAL A 24 4.91 -10.21 5.61
C VAL A 24 5.51 -11.26 4.67
N PHE A 25 4.82 -12.39 4.47
CA PHE A 25 5.35 -13.52 3.68
C PHE A 25 5.08 -13.41 2.17
N THR A 26 4.00 -12.75 1.75
CA THR A 26 3.63 -12.59 0.33
C THR A 26 4.76 -12.01 -0.53
N PRO A 27 5.46 -10.93 -0.11
CA PRO A 27 6.52 -10.33 -0.91
C PRO A 27 7.68 -11.25 -1.26
N PHE A 28 7.97 -12.29 -0.46
CA PHE A 28 9.04 -13.25 -0.76
C PHE A 28 8.79 -14.04 -2.06
N PHE A 29 7.54 -14.15 -2.49
CA PHE A 29 7.17 -14.91 -3.68
C PHE A 29 7.16 -14.07 -4.96
N ILE A 30 7.52 -12.79 -4.88
CA ILE A 30 7.42 -11.83 -6.00
C ILE A 30 8.22 -12.28 -7.23
N PHE A 31 9.33 -12.99 -7.06
CA PHE A 31 10.13 -13.48 -8.18
C PHE A 31 9.51 -14.66 -8.95
N PHE A 32 8.56 -15.38 -8.35
CA PHE A 32 7.89 -16.52 -9.02
C PHE A 32 6.68 -16.08 -9.84
N GLN A 33 5.82 -15.26 -9.25
CA GLN A 33 4.58 -14.79 -9.88
C GLN A 33 4.35 -13.31 -9.57
N PRO A 34 5.14 -12.39 -10.15
CA PRO A 34 5.18 -11.00 -9.70
C PRO A 34 3.82 -10.31 -9.79
N VAL A 35 3.08 -10.48 -10.89
CA VAL A 35 1.74 -9.90 -11.05
C VAL A 35 0.76 -10.41 -9.99
N THR A 36 0.67 -11.73 -9.83
CA THR A 36 -0.25 -12.35 -8.85
C THR A 36 0.10 -11.93 -7.43
N ILE A 37 1.39 -11.90 -7.10
CA ILE A 37 1.87 -11.53 -5.76
C ILE A 37 1.66 -10.05 -5.48
N SER A 38 1.87 -9.15 -6.45
CA SER A 38 1.56 -7.72 -6.30
C SER A 38 0.06 -7.49 -6.09
N LEU A 39 -0.80 -8.19 -6.84
CA LEU A 39 -2.25 -8.10 -6.65
C LEU A 39 -2.67 -8.66 -5.29
N LEU A 40 -2.09 -9.79 -4.87
CA LEU A 40 -2.36 -10.37 -3.56
C LEU A 40 -1.94 -9.44 -2.42
N ALA A 41 -0.76 -8.84 -2.51
CA ALA A 41 -0.28 -7.87 -1.52
C ALA A 41 -1.24 -6.68 -1.39
N PHE A 42 -1.70 -6.13 -2.53
CA PHE A 42 -2.70 -5.06 -2.56
C PHE A 42 -4.04 -5.48 -1.94
N LEU A 43 -4.54 -6.68 -2.24
CA LEU A 43 -5.80 -7.18 -1.66
C LEU A 43 -5.71 -7.38 -0.15
N LEU A 44 -4.57 -7.90 0.33
CA LEU A 44 -4.34 -8.09 1.76
C LEU A 44 -4.31 -6.75 2.50
N ASP A 45 -3.71 -5.71 1.90
CA ASP A 45 -3.72 -4.34 2.43
C ASP A 45 -5.15 -3.80 2.58
N VAL A 46 -5.97 -3.89 1.54
CA VAL A 46 -7.36 -3.40 1.57
C VAL A 46 -8.20 -4.08 2.66
N ILE A 47 -7.96 -5.38 2.91
CA ILE A 47 -8.76 -6.18 3.85
C ILE A 47 -8.30 -6.00 5.30
N ASP A 48 -7.03 -5.65 5.55
CA ASP A 48 -6.48 -5.68 6.91
C ASP A 48 -7.13 -4.68 7.86
N VAL A 49 -7.54 -3.51 7.34
CA VAL A 49 -8.19 -2.44 8.09
C VAL A 49 -9.52 -2.89 8.67
N GLU A 50 -10.23 -3.77 7.94
CA GLU A 50 -11.52 -4.28 8.37
C GLU A 50 -11.36 -5.19 9.59
N PHE A 51 -10.29 -5.98 9.67
CA PHE A 51 -10.00 -6.79 10.85
C PHE A 51 -9.38 -5.98 11.99
N ALA A 52 -8.42 -5.11 11.68
CA ALA A 52 -7.75 -4.27 12.68
C ALA A 52 -8.73 -3.36 13.43
N SER A 53 -9.70 -2.80 12.70
CA SER A 53 -10.69 -1.88 13.24
C SER A 53 -11.84 -2.52 14.01
N ARG A 54 -11.82 -3.84 14.26
CA ARG A 54 -12.83 -4.56 15.05
C ARG A 54 -12.38 -4.76 16.50
N ARG A 55 -11.90 -3.67 17.12
CA ARG A 55 -11.33 -3.63 18.49
C ARG A 55 -10.08 -4.50 18.67
N VAL A 56 -9.29 -4.69 17.61
CA VAL A 56 -8.01 -5.40 17.69
C VAL A 56 -6.90 -4.42 18.03
N LEU A 57 -6.84 -3.30 17.32
CA LEU A 57 -5.85 -2.25 17.50
C LEU A 57 -6.50 -0.89 17.75
N THR A 58 -5.74 0.02 18.37
CA THR A 58 -6.06 1.45 18.31
C THR A 58 -5.79 1.96 16.89
N LYS A 59 -6.48 3.05 16.50
CA LYS A 59 -6.29 3.67 15.17
C LYS A 59 -4.83 4.07 14.91
N SER A 60 -4.11 4.51 15.94
CA SER A 60 -2.70 4.91 15.85
C SER A 60 -1.76 3.71 15.67
N GLN A 61 -1.96 2.64 16.46
CA GLN A 61 -1.17 1.41 16.32
C GLN A 61 -1.33 0.80 14.93
N TYR A 62 -2.56 0.74 14.42
CA TYR A 62 -2.84 0.22 13.08
C TYR A 62 -2.08 1.02 12.01
N GLN A 63 -2.16 2.36 12.01
CA GLN A 63 -1.41 3.15 11.02
C GLN A 63 0.09 2.93 11.05
N TYR A 64 0.65 2.77 12.25
CA TYR A 64 2.07 2.54 12.34
C TYR A 64 2.47 1.20 11.74
N LEU A 65 1.71 0.13 12.06
CA LEU A 65 1.95 -1.20 11.50
C LEU A 65 1.69 -1.23 9.99
N ASP A 66 0.59 -0.63 9.54
CA ASP A 66 0.22 -0.50 8.13
C ASP A 66 1.36 0.14 7.32
N LYS A 67 1.88 1.29 7.75
CA LYS A 67 2.98 1.96 7.06
C LYS A 67 4.28 1.15 7.06
N ALA A 68 4.55 0.39 8.12
CA ALA A 68 5.71 -0.49 8.16
C ALA A 68 5.56 -1.66 7.17
N MET A 69 4.36 -2.24 7.05
CA MET A 69 4.06 -3.31 6.10
C MET A 69 4.05 -2.83 4.65
N ASP A 70 3.54 -1.62 4.39
CA ASP A 70 3.64 -0.94 3.09
C ASP A 70 5.10 -0.77 2.68
N PHE A 71 5.93 -0.25 3.60
CA PHE A 71 7.35 -0.07 3.32
C PHE A 71 8.05 -1.40 3.06
N TRP A 72 7.72 -2.46 3.81
CA TRP A 72 8.21 -3.82 3.56
C TRP A 72 7.88 -4.28 2.14
N TRP A 73 6.64 -4.07 1.69
CA TRP A 73 6.25 -4.34 0.31
C TRP A 73 7.07 -3.54 -0.71
N TYR A 74 7.25 -2.23 -0.50
CA TYR A 74 8.01 -1.38 -1.42
C TYR A 74 9.47 -1.82 -1.57
N VAL A 75 10.11 -2.27 -0.48
CA VAL A 75 11.48 -2.79 -0.52
C VAL A 75 11.56 -3.99 -1.47
N PHE A 76 10.64 -4.96 -1.37
CA PHE A 76 10.62 -6.13 -2.25
C PHE A 76 10.28 -5.77 -3.70
N ALA A 77 9.31 -4.87 -3.90
CA ALA A 77 8.99 -4.37 -5.23
C ALA A 77 10.20 -3.68 -5.89
N MET A 78 10.97 -2.90 -5.12
CA MET A 78 12.19 -2.25 -5.60
C MET A 78 13.30 -3.28 -5.88
N VAL A 79 13.53 -4.25 -5.01
CA VAL A 79 14.50 -5.34 -5.23
C VAL A 79 14.15 -6.14 -6.48
N TYR A 80 12.88 -6.51 -6.65
CA TYR A 80 12.41 -7.18 -7.86
C TYR A 80 12.63 -6.31 -9.11
N SER A 81 12.31 -5.01 -9.05
CA SER A 81 12.51 -4.08 -10.16
C SER A 81 13.99 -3.97 -10.53
N PHE A 82 14.86 -3.87 -9.53
CA PHE A 82 16.29 -3.75 -9.72
C PHE A 82 16.88 -4.94 -10.48
N VAL A 83 16.43 -6.15 -10.14
CA VAL A 83 16.92 -7.41 -10.73
C VAL A 83 16.23 -7.74 -12.05
N SER A 84 14.90 -7.58 -12.12
CA SER A 84 14.08 -8.13 -13.21
C SER A 84 13.65 -7.10 -14.25
N MET A 85 13.74 -5.81 -13.93
CA MET A 85 13.34 -4.71 -14.81
C MET A 85 14.34 -3.54 -14.78
N PRO A 86 15.66 -3.81 -14.94
CA PRO A 86 16.70 -2.81 -14.72
C PRO A 86 16.59 -1.59 -15.63
N GLN A 87 15.96 -1.74 -16.80
CA GLN A 87 15.73 -0.66 -17.75
C GLN A 87 14.88 0.49 -17.19
N TYR A 88 14.09 0.29 -16.12
CA TYR A 88 13.27 1.35 -15.51
C TYR A 88 13.86 1.90 -14.20
N ASN A 89 15.03 1.41 -13.78
CA ASN A 89 15.65 1.83 -12.51
C ASN A 89 15.98 3.32 -12.48
N TYR A 90 16.23 3.94 -13.63
CA TYR A 90 16.48 5.39 -13.74
C TYR A 90 15.31 6.22 -13.19
N LEU A 91 14.08 5.69 -13.23
CA LEU A 91 12.89 6.32 -12.68
C LEU A 91 12.48 5.71 -11.33
N LEU A 92 12.52 4.38 -11.21
CA LEU A 92 12.05 3.69 -10.01
C LEU A 92 12.93 3.97 -8.78
N ILE A 93 14.26 4.05 -8.93
CA ILE A 93 15.16 4.33 -7.80
C ILE A 93 14.91 5.73 -7.20
N PRO A 94 14.85 6.82 -8.00
CA PRO A 94 14.50 8.14 -7.46
C PRO A 94 13.14 8.17 -6.77
N LEU A 95 12.11 7.54 -7.35
CA LEU A 95 10.77 7.52 -6.75
C LEU A 95 10.73 6.71 -5.45
N PHE A 96 11.42 5.57 -5.40
CA PHE A 96 11.57 4.78 -4.18
C PHE A 96 12.30 5.57 -3.09
N THR A 97 13.38 6.27 -3.47
CA THR A 97 14.15 7.13 -2.55
C THR A 97 13.28 8.25 -1.99
N LEU A 98 12.47 8.91 -2.82
CA LEU A 98 11.50 9.91 -2.37
C LEU A 98 10.52 9.31 -1.35
N ARG A 99 9.97 8.11 -1.63
CA ARG A 99 9.05 7.42 -0.71
C ARG A 99 9.71 7.05 0.61
N LEU A 100 10.96 6.55 0.55
CA LEU A 100 11.77 6.21 1.72
C LEU A 100 12.01 7.43 2.61
N LEU A 101 12.36 8.58 2.04
CA LEU A 101 12.50 9.83 2.79
C LEU A 101 11.19 10.20 3.50
N GLY A 102 10.05 10.04 2.82
CA GLY A 102 8.74 10.22 3.42
C GLY A 102 8.48 9.31 4.63
N GLU A 103 8.85 8.02 4.55
CA GLU A 103 8.72 7.09 5.68
C GLU A 103 9.62 7.46 6.84
N VAL A 104 10.88 7.81 6.57
CA VAL A 104 11.84 8.24 7.61
C VAL A 104 11.32 9.47 8.33
N ILE A 105 10.85 10.48 7.59
CA ILE A 105 10.29 11.70 8.19
C ILE A 105 9.04 11.37 9.01
N PHE A 106 8.14 10.54 8.49
CA PHE A 106 6.93 10.10 9.20
C PHE A 106 7.25 9.37 10.50
N TYR A 107 8.31 8.55 10.52
CA TYR A 107 8.74 7.81 11.69
C TYR A 107 9.04 8.75 12.88
N PHE A 108 9.71 9.87 12.60
CA PHE A 108 10.07 10.86 13.63
C PHE A 108 8.91 11.78 14.01
N ASN A 109 8.14 12.27 13.05
CA ASN A 109 7.14 13.32 13.30
C ASN A 109 5.71 12.79 13.53
N ARG A 110 5.43 11.52 13.18
CA ARG A 110 4.11 10.87 13.22
C ARG A 110 3.02 11.65 12.46
N ASN A 111 3.40 12.57 11.58
CA ASN A 111 2.49 13.47 10.88
C ASN A 111 2.15 12.91 9.51
N ARG A 112 0.89 12.51 9.33
CA ARG A 112 0.43 11.92 8.06
C ARG A 112 0.48 12.88 6.88
N LYS A 113 0.46 14.20 7.12
CA LYS A 113 0.58 15.20 6.05
C LYS A 113 1.92 15.09 5.33
N THR A 114 2.93 14.46 5.93
CA THR A 114 4.20 14.14 5.27
C THR A 114 3.99 13.36 3.98
N PHE A 115 3.07 12.40 3.92
CA PHE A 115 2.88 11.58 2.71
C PHE A 115 2.30 12.36 1.53
N PHE A 116 1.61 13.48 1.76
CA PHE A 116 1.22 14.37 0.66
C PHE A 116 2.43 15.01 -0.04
N TYR A 117 3.48 15.36 0.70
CA TYR A 117 4.72 15.92 0.16
C TYR A 117 5.68 14.84 -0.37
N PHE A 118 5.54 13.61 0.13
CA PHE A 118 6.30 12.44 -0.28
C PHE A 118 5.35 11.35 -0.79
N PRO A 119 4.62 11.62 -1.89
CA PRO A 119 3.58 10.75 -2.40
C PRO A 119 4.16 9.41 -2.85
N ASN A 120 3.36 8.35 -2.74
CA ASN A 120 3.76 7.05 -3.26
C ASN A 120 3.57 6.94 -4.77
N LEU A 121 4.42 7.64 -5.52
CA LEU A 121 4.52 7.54 -6.98
C LEU A 121 5.31 6.31 -7.43
N PHE A 122 6.19 5.80 -6.55
CA PHE A 122 6.97 4.60 -6.79
C PHE A 122 6.09 3.39 -7.10
N GLU A 123 5.16 3.05 -6.20
CA GLU A 123 4.31 1.87 -6.37
C GLU A 123 3.47 1.94 -7.65
N ASN A 124 2.96 3.12 -7.96
CA ASN A 124 2.18 3.36 -9.17
C ASN A 124 3.00 3.16 -10.45
N ALA A 125 4.20 3.74 -10.51
CA ALA A 125 5.13 3.53 -11.63
C ALA A 125 5.53 2.04 -11.72
N TYR A 126 5.79 1.40 -10.57
CA TYR A 126 6.09 -0.01 -10.48
C TYR A 126 4.99 -0.87 -11.11
N PHE A 127 3.71 -0.64 -10.78
CA PHE A 127 2.60 -1.39 -11.37
C PHE A 127 2.48 -1.19 -12.88
N ILE A 128 2.66 0.05 -13.38
CA ILE A 128 2.64 0.32 -14.82
C ILE A 128 3.72 -0.49 -15.54
N PHE A 129 4.96 -0.47 -15.04
CA PHE A 129 6.04 -1.23 -15.66
C PHE A 129 5.87 -2.74 -15.50
N LEU A 130 5.45 -3.21 -14.33
CA LEU A 130 5.21 -4.62 -14.08
C LEU A 130 4.15 -5.17 -15.04
N LEU A 131 2.99 -4.52 -15.12
CA LEU A 131 1.89 -4.95 -15.96
C LEU A 131 2.25 -4.82 -17.44
N GLY A 132 2.88 -3.73 -17.86
CA GLY A 132 3.34 -3.55 -19.23
C GLY A 132 4.32 -4.64 -19.69
N ASN A 133 5.17 -5.14 -18.80
CA ASN A 133 6.14 -6.19 -19.14
C ASN A 133 5.59 -7.62 -19.03
N LYS A 134 4.66 -7.87 -18.09
CA LYS A 134 4.22 -9.24 -17.76
C LYS A 134 2.83 -9.59 -18.28
N VAL A 135 2.02 -8.61 -18.67
CA VAL A 135 0.68 -8.82 -19.20
C VAL A 135 0.65 -8.32 -20.64
N PRO A 136 0.67 -9.21 -21.65
CA PRO A 136 0.80 -8.82 -23.05
C PRO A 136 -0.25 -7.81 -23.53
N SER A 137 -1.50 -7.92 -23.05
CA SER A 137 -2.58 -6.99 -23.38
C SER A 137 -2.37 -5.57 -22.82
N LEU A 138 -1.46 -5.39 -21.87
CA LEU A 138 -1.13 -4.11 -21.23
C LEU A 138 0.23 -3.56 -21.68
N GLY A 139 0.90 -4.18 -22.65
CA GLY A 139 2.19 -3.71 -23.16
C GLY A 139 2.16 -2.30 -23.75
N PHE A 140 0.99 -1.84 -24.20
CA PHE A 140 0.81 -0.46 -24.68
C PHE A 140 1.09 0.61 -23.61
N LEU A 141 1.00 0.27 -22.32
CA LEU A 141 1.28 1.20 -21.22
C LEU A 141 2.74 1.67 -21.19
N ILE A 142 3.64 0.93 -21.84
CA ILE A 142 5.09 1.18 -21.84
C ILE A 142 5.66 1.38 -23.26
N SER A 143 4.80 1.61 -24.27
CA SER A 143 5.23 1.76 -25.66
C SER A 143 5.42 3.24 -26.03
N GLY A 144 6.69 3.67 -26.18
CA GLY A 144 7.02 5.03 -26.64
C GLY A 144 6.38 6.11 -25.78
N ASP A 145 5.71 7.08 -26.42
CA ASP A 145 5.05 8.21 -25.76
C ASP A 145 3.92 7.78 -24.81
N HIS A 146 3.30 6.61 -25.02
CA HIS A 146 2.27 6.08 -24.13
C HIS A 146 2.78 5.83 -22.71
N THR A 147 4.09 5.59 -22.54
CA THR A 147 4.70 5.48 -21.20
C THR A 147 4.53 6.78 -20.42
N VAL A 148 4.84 7.91 -21.07
CA VAL A 148 4.76 9.23 -20.45
C VAL A 148 3.31 9.57 -20.11
N TYR A 149 2.37 9.29 -21.02
CA TYR A 149 0.95 9.50 -20.77
C TYR A 149 0.42 8.62 -19.62
N SER A 150 0.78 7.34 -19.60
CA SER A 150 0.34 6.40 -18.55
C SER A 150 0.84 6.83 -17.18
N LEU A 151 2.11 7.22 -17.07
CA LEU A 151 2.69 7.72 -15.83
C LEU A 151 2.05 9.04 -15.40
N ALA A 152 1.86 9.98 -16.31
CA ALA A 152 1.24 11.27 -16.01
C ALA A 152 -0.18 11.09 -15.45
N VAL A 153 -1.00 10.25 -16.09
CA VAL A 153 -2.37 9.96 -15.63
C VAL A 153 -2.35 9.37 -14.23
N VAL A 154 -1.55 8.33 -13.99
CA VAL A 154 -1.52 7.68 -12.67
C VAL A 154 -0.96 8.61 -11.60
N PHE A 155 0.04 9.44 -11.91
CA PHE A 155 0.61 10.38 -10.95
C PHE A 155 -0.38 11.46 -10.55
N ILE A 156 -1.14 12.01 -11.51
CA ILE A 156 -2.19 13.00 -11.22
C ILE A 156 -3.27 12.39 -10.33
N LEU A 157 -3.76 11.19 -10.69
CA LEU A 157 -4.75 10.48 -9.88
C LEU A 157 -4.23 10.18 -8.47
N LYS A 158 -2.95 9.80 -8.36
CA LYS A 158 -2.32 9.54 -7.07
C LYS A 158 -2.21 10.81 -6.24
N MET A 159 -1.80 11.93 -6.81
CA MET A 159 -1.73 13.20 -6.07
C MET A 159 -3.10 13.63 -5.52
N PHE A 160 -4.16 13.44 -6.31
CA PHE A 160 -5.53 13.67 -5.85
C PHE A 160 -5.90 12.74 -4.68
N GLN A 161 -5.57 11.45 -4.79
CA GLN A 161 -5.78 10.47 -3.73
C GLN A 161 -5.00 10.83 -2.44
N GLU A 162 -3.73 11.23 -2.56
CA GLU A 162 -2.89 11.61 -1.42
C GLU A 162 -3.45 12.85 -0.71
N TRP A 163 -3.93 13.84 -1.47
CA TRP A 163 -4.63 15.00 -0.90
C TRP A 163 -5.89 14.58 -0.13
N TRP A 164 -6.71 13.74 -0.75
CA TRP A 164 -7.96 13.25 -0.16
C TRP A 164 -7.71 12.52 1.18
N VAL A 165 -6.72 11.63 1.22
CA VAL A 165 -6.46 10.78 2.38
C VAL A 165 -5.67 11.52 3.48
N HIS A 166 -4.69 12.35 3.12
CA HIS A 166 -3.77 12.93 4.11
C HIS A 166 -4.11 14.36 4.52
N ILE A 167 -4.69 15.16 3.62
CA ILE A 167 -5.07 16.54 3.90
C ILE A 167 -6.54 16.61 4.30
N ALA A 168 -7.44 16.09 3.47
CA ALA A 168 -8.88 16.10 3.75
C ALA A 168 -9.28 15.08 4.82
N GLN A 169 -8.47 14.02 5.02
CA GLN A 169 -8.70 12.95 6.00
C GLN A 169 -10.04 12.23 5.84
N ILE A 170 -10.57 12.20 4.62
CA ILE A 170 -11.86 11.59 4.30
C ILE A 170 -11.65 10.10 4.03
N SER A 171 -12.35 9.26 4.79
CA SER A 171 -12.38 7.81 4.66
C SER A 171 -13.65 7.38 3.95
N ILE A 172 -13.55 6.67 2.81
CA ILE A 172 -14.73 6.16 2.08
C ILE A 172 -15.62 5.32 3.01
N GLY A 173 -15.03 4.42 3.80
CA GLY A 173 -15.79 3.54 4.68
C GLY A 173 -16.54 4.30 5.78
N ASP A 174 -15.86 5.21 6.46
CA ASP A 174 -16.42 5.89 7.63
C ASP A 174 -17.34 7.07 7.23
N ASP A 175 -16.93 7.86 6.24
CA ASP A 175 -17.56 9.15 5.93
C ASP A 175 -18.57 9.07 4.76
N ILE A 176 -18.41 8.11 3.85
CA ILE A 176 -19.28 7.96 2.66
C ILE A 176 -20.26 6.80 2.84
N ILE A 177 -19.78 5.64 3.28
CA ILE A 177 -20.59 4.41 3.41
C ILE A 177 -21.14 4.24 4.84
N ASN A 178 -20.77 5.11 5.78
CA ASN A 178 -21.21 5.08 7.18
C ASN A 178 -20.89 3.74 7.90
N MET A 179 -19.89 3.01 7.43
CA MET A 179 -19.32 1.84 8.09
C MET A 179 -18.42 2.30 9.23
N LYS A 180 -19.03 2.69 10.36
CA LYS A 180 -18.28 3.14 11.54
C LYS A 180 -17.33 2.05 12.05
N ARG A 181 -16.04 2.24 11.79
CA ARG A 181 -14.95 1.40 12.30
C ARG A 181 -14.88 1.47 13.83
N GLN A 182 -14.72 0.31 14.47
CA GLN A 182 -14.77 0.16 15.93
C GLN A 182 -13.37 -0.01 16.53
N TRP A 183 -12.54 1.02 16.43
CA TRP A 183 -11.18 1.01 16.97
C TRP A 183 -11.16 0.71 18.47
N LEU A 184 -10.07 0.10 18.93
CA LEU A 184 -9.80 0.03 20.36
C LEU A 184 -9.59 1.47 20.87
N THR A 185 -10.26 1.82 21.97
CA THR A 185 -10.12 3.09 22.67
C THR A 185 -8.85 3.14 23.48
#